data_AF-T0XPE9-F1
#
_entry.id   AF-T0XPE9-F1
#
_cell.length_a   1.000
_cell.length_b   1.000
_cell.length_c   1.000
_cell.angle_alpha   90.00
_cell.angle_beta   90.00
_cell.angle_gamma   90.00
#
_symmetry.space_group_name_H-M   'P 1'
#
loop_
_entity.id
_entity.type
_entity.pdbx_description
1 polymer ?
#
loop_
_entity_poly.entity_id
_entity_poly.type
_entity_poly.pdbx_seq_one_letter_code
_entity_poly.pdbx_strand_id
1 'polypeptide(L)'
;MTSKSAPSSDCLFCRIVRGEIPSTPLGQSDDTLIIQDIAPQAPFHALVIPRRHAADIGEFMKGETAPSELSDLFSTALALVEDRGIDRKGYRLVVNTGRDGGQTVGHLHFHLLAGRPMGWPPG
;
A
#
# COMPACT_ATOMS: atom_id res chain seq x y z
N MET A 1 -16.07 0.99 -21.71
CA MET A 1 -15.82 2.43 -21.42
C MET A 1 -15.03 2.45 -20.12
N THR A 2 -13.73 2.68 -20.20
CA THR A 2 -12.79 2.56 -19.09
C THR A 2 -12.99 3.70 -18.10
N SER A 3 -13.73 3.44 -17.01
CA SER A 3 -13.81 4.39 -15.90
C SER A 3 -12.56 4.23 -15.03
N LYS A 4 -11.50 4.95 -15.39
CA LYS A 4 -10.36 5.19 -14.48
C LYS A 4 -10.90 6.14 -13.41
N SER A 5 -11.06 5.67 -12.16
CA SER A 5 -11.43 6.53 -11.03
C SER A 5 -10.48 7.73 -10.99
N ALA A 6 -11.02 8.94 -11.16
CA ALA A 6 -10.21 10.14 -11.31
C ALA A 6 -9.45 10.43 -10.01
N PRO A 7 -8.17 10.78 -10.06
CA PRO A 7 -7.41 11.13 -8.87
C PRO A 7 -8.05 12.35 -8.20
N SER A 8 -8.49 12.22 -6.94
CA SER A 8 -9.00 13.37 -6.19
C SER A 8 -7.83 14.29 -5.83
N SER A 9 -8.01 15.60 -6.06
CA SER A 9 -6.99 16.62 -5.75
C SER A 9 -6.59 16.62 -4.28
N ASP A 10 -7.54 16.24 -3.42
CA ASP A 10 -7.44 16.34 -1.97
C ASP A 10 -6.91 15.05 -1.32
N CYS A 11 -6.74 13.96 -2.09
CA CYS A 11 -6.19 12.73 -1.57
C CYS A 11 -4.68 12.86 -1.30
N LEU A 12 -4.30 12.67 -0.02
CA LEU A 12 -2.92 12.66 0.44
C LEU A 12 -2.02 11.74 -0.39
N PHE A 13 -2.43 10.49 -0.63
CA PHE A 13 -1.61 9.52 -1.36
C PHE A 13 -1.57 9.79 -2.86
N CYS A 14 -2.63 10.36 -3.46
CA CYS A 14 -2.54 10.84 -4.84
C CYS A 14 -1.49 11.95 -4.99
N ARG A 15 -1.42 12.87 -4.02
CA ARG A 15 -0.40 13.93 -4.01
C ARG A 15 1.02 13.37 -3.83
N ILE A 16 1.20 12.34 -3.00
CA ILE A 16 2.48 11.63 -2.87
C ILE A 16 2.85 10.90 -4.17
N VAL A 17 1.92 10.16 -4.78
CA VAL A 17 2.15 9.46 -6.06
C VAL A 17 2.56 10.42 -7.18
N ARG A 18 2.02 11.65 -7.18
CA ARG A 18 2.40 12.72 -8.12
C ARG A 18 3.70 13.46 -7.74
N GLY A 19 4.30 13.17 -6.59
CA GLY A 19 5.50 13.84 -6.10
C GLY A 19 5.28 15.26 -5.57
N GLU A 20 4.04 15.65 -5.27
CA GLU A 20 3.70 16.99 -4.76
C GLU A 20 3.98 17.14 -3.26
N ILE A 21 4.01 16.02 -2.53
CA ILE A 21 4.34 15.96 -1.11
C ILE A 21 5.51 14.98 -0.95
N PRO A 22 6.53 15.32 -0.14
CA PRO A 22 7.65 14.42 0.09
C PRO A 22 7.23 13.12 0.77
N SER A 23 7.91 12.04 0.39
CA SER A 23 7.85 10.73 1.04
C SER A 23 9.23 10.08 0.96
N THR A 24 9.42 8.97 1.67
CA THR A 24 10.65 8.16 1.56
C THR A 24 10.34 6.93 0.71
N PRO A 25 10.66 6.93 -0.60
CA PRO A 25 10.39 5.78 -1.46
C PRO A 25 11.31 4.61 -1.10
N LEU A 26 10.74 3.42 -1.05
CA LEU A 26 11.44 2.16 -0.78
C LEU A 26 11.49 1.24 -2.00
N GLY A 27 10.57 1.41 -2.95
CA GLY A 27 10.46 0.65 -4.19
C GLY A 27 9.30 1.16 -5.04
N GLN A 28 9.31 0.88 -6.33
CA GLN A 28 8.22 1.27 -7.24
C GLN A 28 8.20 0.39 -8.50
N SER A 29 7.04 0.38 -9.16
CA SER A 29 6.81 -0.17 -10.49
C SER A 29 5.94 0.82 -11.30
N ASP A 30 5.41 0.35 -12.43
CA ASP A 30 4.46 1.09 -13.26
C ASP A 30 3.13 1.33 -12.53
N ASP A 31 2.65 0.38 -11.71
CA ASP A 31 1.37 0.48 -11.01
C ASP A 31 1.51 0.70 -9.49
N THR A 32 2.70 0.52 -8.93
CA THR A 32 2.94 0.52 -7.48
C THR A 32 3.97 1.57 -7.05
N LEU A 33 3.71 2.18 -5.90
CA LEU A 33 4.67 2.97 -5.13
C LEU A 33 4.73 2.42 -3.70
N ILE A 34 5.93 2.13 -3.20
CA ILE A 34 6.16 1.76 -1.80
C ILE A 34 6.89 2.89 -1.10
N ILE A 35 6.33 3.36 0.01
CA ILE A 35 6.93 4.40 0.85
C ILE A 35 7.08 3.93 2.28
N GLN A 36 8.04 4.49 3.01
CA GLN A 36 8.10 4.32 4.46
C GLN A 36 6.90 5.01 5.11
N ASP A 37 6.27 4.35 6.07
CA ASP A 37 5.21 4.95 6.88
C ASP A 37 5.83 6.02 7.82
N ILE A 38 5.21 7.20 7.90
CA ILE A 38 5.67 8.31 8.74
C ILE A 38 5.42 8.06 10.24
N ALA A 39 4.46 7.18 10.57
CA ALA A 39 4.11 6.76 11.92
C ALA A 39 4.28 5.23 12.07
N PRO A 40 5.52 4.72 12.05
CA PRO A 40 5.80 3.29 12.01
C PRO A 40 5.28 2.53 13.24
N GLN A 41 4.59 1.40 13.03
CA GLN A 41 4.06 0.52 14.10
C GLN A 41 4.92 -0.74 14.33
N ALA A 42 6.03 -0.85 13.60
CA ALA A 42 7.04 -1.89 13.72
C ALA A 42 8.39 -1.32 13.25
N PRO A 43 9.54 -1.95 13.60
CA PRO A 43 10.86 -1.46 13.18
C PRO A 43 10.99 -1.27 11.66
N PHE A 44 10.30 -2.10 10.88
CA PHE A 44 10.03 -1.84 9.48
C PHE A 44 8.52 -1.68 9.28
N HIS A 45 8.09 -0.51 8.80
CA HIS A 45 6.71 -0.24 8.42
C HIS A 45 6.68 0.55 7.12
N ALA A 46 6.11 -0.05 6.09
CA ALA A 46 5.96 0.56 4.77
C ALA A 46 4.50 0.51 4.31
N LEU A 47 4.15 1.42 3.40
CA LEU A 47 2.87 1.46 2.71
C LEU A 47 3.09 1.10 1.25
N VAL A 48 2.40 0.06 0.78
CA VAL A 48 2.35 -0.36 -0.63
C VAL A 48 1.07 0.24 -1.23
N ILE A 49 1.24 1.15 -2.19
CA ILE A 49 0.18 2.04 -2.66
C ILE A 49 0.05 1.90 -4.19
N PRO A 50 -1.16 1.60 -4.73
CA PRO A 50 -1.39 1.68 -6.17
C PRO A 50 -1.32 3.13 -6.61
N ARG A 51 -0.74 3.36 -7.79
CA ARG A 51 -0.73 4.68 -8.43
C ARG A 51 -2.13 5.11 -8.84
N ARG A 52 -2.97 4.15 -9.25
CA ARG A 52 -4.40 4.37 -9.50
C ARG A 52 -5.11 4.70 -8.18
N HIS A 53 -5.94 5.72 -8.20
CA HIS A 53 -6.81 6.02 -7.06
C HIS A 53 -7.96 5.01 -6.99
N ALA A 54 -8.21 4.51 -5.79
CA ALA A 54 -9.44 3.83 -5.39
C ALA A 54 -9.55 4.04 -3.88
N ALA A 55 -10.74 4.36 -3.37
CA ALA A 55 -10.92 4.71 -1.97
C ALA A 55 -10.53 3.54 -1.03
N ASP A 56 -10.81 2.31 -1.43
CA ASP A 56 -10.49 1.08 -0.70
C ASP A 56 -10.29 -0.12 -1.66
N ILE A 57 -10.06 -1.32 -1.11
CA ILE A 57 -9.87 -2.54 -1.91
C ILE A 57 -11.14 -2.94 -2.68
N GLY A 58 -12.32 -2.66 -2.14
CA GLY A 58 -13.59 -2.98 -2.77
C GLY A 58 -13.86 -2.12 -4.01
N GLU A 59 -13.53 -0.83 -3.96
CA GLU A 59 -13.54 0.05 -5.14
C GLU A 59 -12.46 -0.39 -6.14
N PHE A 60 -11.24 -0.65 -5.66
CA PHE A 60 -10.12 -1.03 -6.51
C PHE A 60 -10.46 -2.24 -7.39
N MET A 61 -11.06 -3.28 -6.80
CA MET A 61 -11.39 -4.54 -7.47
C MET A 61 -12.50 -4.44 -8.51
N LYS A 62 -13.23 -3.32 -8.59
CA LYS A 62 -14.21 -3.08 -9.67
C LYS A 62 -13.54 -2.70 -11.00
N GLY A 63 -12.25 -2.38 -10.99
CA GLY A 63 -11.49 -2.02 -12.19
C GLY A 63 -11.13 -3.23 -13.05
N GLU A 64 -11.22 -3.11 -14.37
CA GLU A 64 -10.86 -4.18 -15.33
C GLU A 64 -9.39 -4.62 -15.20
N THR A 65 -8.49 -3.69 -14.87
CA THR A 65 -7.05 -3.93 -14.68
C THR A 65 -6.70 -4.38 -13.25
N ALA A 66 -7.67 -4.48 -12.34
CA ALA A 66 -7.39 -4.76 -10.94
C ALA A 66 -6.61 -6.07 -10.69
N PRO A 67 -6.87 -7.19 -11.41
CA PRO A 67 -6.09 -8.41 -11.20
C PRO A 67 -4.60 -8.26 -11.50
N SER A 68 -4.24 -7.58 -12.60
CA SER A 68 -2.83 -7.37 -12.97
C SER A 68 -2.16 -6.35 -12.05
N GLU A 69 -2.85 -5.26 -11.72
CA GLU A 69 -2.33 -4.25 -10.78
C GLU A 69 -2.13 -4.84 -9.38
N LEU A 70 -3.02 -5.72 -8.91
CA LEU A 70 -2.87 -6.40 -7.62
C LEU A 70 -1.68 -7.37 -7.62
N SER A 71 -1.47 -8.08 -8.74
CA SER A 71 -0.30 -8.93 -8.94
C SER A 71 0.99 -8.11 -8.86
N ASP A 72 1.03 -6.95 -9.52
CA ASP A 72 2.17 -6.03 -9.48
C ASP A 72 2.41 -5.47 -8.07
N LEU A 73 1.36 -5.04 -7.35
CA LEU A 73 1.42 -4.57 -5.96
C LEU A 73 2.13 -5.57 -5.04
N PHE A 74 1.66 -6.82 -5.05
CA PHE A 74 2.26 -7.86 -4.22
C PHE A 74 3.64 -8.25 -4.72
N SER A 75 3.87 -8.38 -6.03
CA SER A 75 5.19 -8.74 -6.57
C SER A 75 6.25 -7.70 -6.19
N THR A 76 5.93 -6.41 -6.31
CA THR A 76 6.81 -5.31 -5.92
C THR A 76 7.10 -5.32 -4.41
N ALA A 77 6.08 -5.59 -3.59
CA ALA A 77 6.24 -5.68 -2.14
C ALA A 77 7.10 -6.88 -1.73
N LEU A 78 6.91 -8.03 -2.36
CA LEU A 78 7.66 -9.25 -2.06
C LEU A 78 9.12 -9.16 -2.50
N ALA A 79 9.39 -8.56 -3.66
CA ALA A 79 10.76 -8.28 -4.09
C ALA A 79 11.49 -7.38 -3.06
N LEU A 80 10.83 -6.33 -2.55
CA LEU A 80 11.39 -5.48 -1.50
C LEU A 80 11.66 -6.25 -0.20
N VAL A 81 10.77 -7.17 0.17
CA VAL A 81 10.92 -8.03 1.35
C VAL A 81 12.13 -8.94 1.22
N GLU A 82 12.31 -9.59 0.05
CA GLU A 82 13.45 -10.46 -0.25
C GLU A 82 14.77 -9.68 -0.27
N ASP A 83 14.81 -8.55 -0.99
CA ASP A 83 15.98 -7.68 -1.10
C ASP A 83 16.48 -7.18 0.27
N ARG A 84 15.56 -6.98 1.22
CA ARG A 84 15.86 -6.54 2.58
C ARG A 84 16.06 -7.69 3.58
N GLY A 85 15.93 -8.94 3.14
CA GLY A 85 16.03 -10.13 4.00
C GLY A 85 14.96 -10.20 5.09
N ILE A 86 13.81 -9.54 4.86
CA ILE A 86 12.68 -9.50 5.80
C ILE A 86 11.95 -10.85 5.83
N ASP A 87 11.89 -11.54 4.70
CA ASP A 87 11.35 -12.89 4.51
C ASP A 87 11.88 -13.88 5.56
N ARG A 88 13.17 -13.79 5.91
CA ARG A 88 13.84 -14.72 6.84
C ARG A 88 13.25 -14.77 8.24
N LYS A 89 12.62 -13.68 8.70
CA LYS A 89 11.99 -13.58 10.03
C LYS A 89 10.47 -13.41 9.96
N GLY A 90 9.93 -13.29 8.75
CA GLY A 90 8.51 -13.06 8.51
C GLY A 90 8.09 -11.59 8.61
N TYR A 91 6.89 -11.34 8.09
CA TYR A 91 6.25 -10.03 8.01
C TYR A 91 4.73 -10.20 8.03
N ARG A 92 3.99 -9.09 8.14
CA ARG A 92 2.54 -9.05 8.02
C ARG A 92 2.14 -8.00 6.98
N LEU A 93 1.27 -8.39 6.05
CA LEU A 93 0.55 -7.47 5.17
C LEU A 93 -0.85 -7.23 5.74
N VAL A 94 -1.29 -5.98 5.79
CA VAL A 94 -2.63 -5.59 6.28
C VAL A 94 -3.25 -4.61 5.30
N VAL A 95 -4.52 -4.83 4.98
CA VAL A 95 -5.36 -3.86 4.26
C VAL A 95 -6.57 -3.54 5.12
N ASN A 96 -6.77 -2.25 5.40
CA ASN A 96 -7.88 -1.77 6.21
C ASN A 96 -8.98 -1.22 5.30
N THR A 97 -10.24 -1.46 5.63
CA THR A 97 -11.39 -0.93 4.89
C THR A 97 -12.43 -0.36 5.83
N GLY A 98 -12.84 0.88 5.57
CA GLY A 98 -13.83 1.59 6.36
C GLY A 98 -13.37 1.93 7.78
N ARG A 99 -14.30 2.49 8.56
CA ARG A 99 -14.03 3.00 9.91
C ARG A 99 -13.58 1.91 10.88
N ASP A 100 -14.32 0.81 10.94
CA ASP A 100 -14.07 -0.26 11.92
C ASP A 100 -12.86 -1.12 11.54
N GLY A 101 -12.50 -1.15 10.26
CA GLY A 101 -11.22 -1.69 9.81
C GLY A 101 -10.03 -0.78 10.11
N GLY A 102 -10.23 0.44 10.62
CA GLY A 102 -9.16 1.37 10.95
C GLY A 102 -8.56 2.08 9.74
N GLN A 103 -9.29 2.23 8.64
CA GLN A 103 -8.81 2.95 7.46
C GLN A 103 -8.77 4.47 7.74
N THR A 104 -7.58 5.07 7.63
CA THR A 104 -7.37 6.50 7.92
C THR A 104 -7.29 7.38 6.68
N VAL A 105 -6.84 6.81 5.55
CA VAL A 105 -6.74 7.50 4.26
C VAL A 105 -7.61 6.79 3.23
N GLY A 106 -8.49 7.55 2.57
CA GLY A 106 -9.37 7.08 1.49
C GLY A 106 -8.64 6.86 0.17
N HIS A 107 -7.57 6.08 0.20
CA HIS A 107 -6.82 5.60 -0.97
C HIS A 107 -6.26 4.25 -0.60
N LEU A 108 -6.49 3.20 -1.38
CA LEU A 108 -6.04 1.84 -1.08
C LEU A 108 -4.55 1.80 -0.71
N HIS A 109 -4.22 1.18 0.41
CA HIS A 109 -2.83 0.95 0.80
C HIS A 109 -2.74 -0.36 1.60
N PHE A 110 -1.63 -1.06 1.42
CA PHE A 110 -1.28 -2.20 2.25
C PHE A 110 -0.16 -1.79 3.20
N HIS A 111 -0.36 -2.04 4.48
CA HIS A 111 0.70 -1.95 5.47
C HIS A 111 1.58 -3.19 5.35
N LEU A 112 2.89 -2.99 5.22
CA LEU A 112 3.91 -4.03 5.32
C LEU A 112 4.69 -3.83 6.62
N LEU A 113 4.44 -4.68 7.61
CA LEU A 113 5.04 -4.60 8.95
C LEU A 113 6.04 -5.74 9.15
N ALA A 114 7.24 -5.42 9.66
CA ALA A 114 8.27 -6.40 9.97
C ALA A 114 9.25 -5.92 11.05
N GLY A 115 10.23 -6.77 11.38
CA GLY A 115 11.33 -6.46 12.30
C GLY A 115 11.02 -6.74 13.78
N ARG A 116 9.84 -7.26 14.10
CA ARG A 116 9.47 -7.79 15.42
C ARG A 116 8.41 -8.89 15.28
N PRO A 117 8.21 -9.76 16.30
CA PRO A 117 7.05 -10.64 16.35
C PRO A 117 5.74 -9.84 16.26
N MET A 118 4.79 -10.34 15.48
CA MET A 118 3.45 -9.75 15.33
C MET A 118 2.45 -10.53 16.20
N GLY A 119 1.69 -9.82 17.04
CA GLY A 119 0.70 -10.42 17.93
C GLY A 119 -0.52 -11.00 17.20
N TRP A 120 -1.35 -11.74 17.93
CA TRP A 120 -2.66 -12.22 17.49
C TRP A 120 -3.69 -12.00 18.61
N PRO A 121 -4.89 -11.44 18.35
CA PRO A 121 -5.40 -11.01 17.03
C PRO A 121 -4.61 -9.83 16.39
N PRO A 122 -4.75 -9.59 15.07
CA PRO A 122 -3.92 -8.66 14.31
C PRO A 122 -4.48 -7.22 14.31
N GLY A 123 -4.65 -6.67 15.51
CA GLY A 123 -5.41 -5.45 15.78
C GLY A 123 -6.19 -5.65 17.07
#